data_AF-A0A836W8I9-F1
#
_entry.id   AF-A0A836W8I9-F1
#
_cell.length_a   1.000
_cell.length_b   1.000
_cell.length_c   1.000
_cell.angle_alpha   90.00
_cell.angle_beta   90.00
_cell.angle_gamma   90.00
#
_symmetry.space_group_name_H-M   'P 1'
#
loop_
_entity.id
_entity.type
_entity.pdbx_description
1 polymer ?
#
loop_
_entity_poly.entity_id
_entity_poly.type
_entity_poly.pdbx_seq_one_letter_code
_entity_poly.pdbx_strand_id
1 'polypeptide(L)' 'MSSNVAVHAGKALANYNFGVDHPFGPKRFDAFWDEFCNRGLDKTIAVVDPVSSDGDEVEYF' A
#
# COMPACT_ATOMS: atom_id res chain seq x y z
N MET A 1 -10.34 20.04 -6.43
CA MET A 1 -10.11 19.15 -7.58
C MET A 1 -10.00 17.74 -7.04
N SER A 2 -10.76 16.78 -7.54
CA SER A 2 -10.48 15.37 -7.28
C SER A 2 -9.27 14.96 -8.13
N SER A 3 -8.25 14.38 -7.52
CA SER A 3 -7.16 13.77 -8.28
C SER A 3 -7.69 12.57 -9.07
N ASN A 4 -7.28 12.43 -10.33
CA ASN A 4 -7.50 11.18 -11.09
C ASN A 4 -6.51 10.07 -10.69
N VAL A 5 -5.91 10.20 -9.51
CA VAL A 5 -4.86 9.32 -8.99
C VAL A 5 -5.29 8.86 -7.60
N ALA A 6 -5.06 7.58 -7.33
CA ALA A 6 -5.27 6.97 -6.03
C ALA A 6 -4.04 6.14 -5.64
N VAL A 7 -3.78 6.05 -4.35
CA VAL A 7 -2.85 5.08 -3.75
C VAL A 7 -3.64 4.10 -2.90
N HIS A 8 -3.38 2.81 -3.08
CA HIS A 8 -3.87 1.79 -2.16
C HIS A 8 -2.89 1.67 -0.99
N ALA A 9 -3.34 2.04 0.20
CA ALA A 9 -2.51 2.05 1.40
C ALA A 9 -3.36 1.69 2.61
N GLY A 10 -2.84 0.84 3.49
CA GLY A 10 -3.56 0.43 4.69
C GLY A 10 -2.87 -0.70 5.44
N LYS A 11 -3.38 -1.01 6.64
CA LYS A 11 -2.78 -1.98 7.58
C LYS A 11 -2.60 -3.37 6.97
N ALA A 12 -3.50 -3.80 6.09
CA ALA A 12 -3.39 -5.10 5.43
C ALA A 12 -2.10 -5.21 4.59
N LEU A 13 -1.73 -4.15 3.87
CA LEU A 13 -0.49 -4.07 3.12
C LEU A 13 0.72 -3.86 4.03
N ALA A 14 0.59 -3.03 5.08
CA ALA A 14 1.67 -2.79 6.04
C ALA A 14 2.11 -4.06 6.78
N ASN A 15 1.15 -4.91 7.13
CA ASN A 15 1.41 -6.15 7.87
C ASN A 15 2.00 -7.25 6.98
N TYR A 16 1.86 -7.16 5.65
CA TYR A 16 2.37 -8.18 4.74
C TYR A 16 3.89 -8.10 4.59
N ASN A 17 4.59 -9.08 5.15
CA ASN A 17 6.05 -9.16 5.07
C ASN A 17 6.54 -10.59 5.27
N PHE A 18 7.83 -10.81 5.00
CA PHE A 18 8.49 -12.12 5.07
C PHE A 18 9.33 -12.32 6.35
N GLY A 19 9.11 -11.50 7.37
CA GLY A 19 9.89 -11.51 8.61
C GLY A 19 11.09 -10.55 8.61
N VAL A 20 11.69 -10.36 9.78
CA VAL A 20 12.73 -9.33 10.03
C VAL A 20 14.06 -9.64 9.34
N ASP A 21 14.38 -10.91 9.14
CA ASP A 21 15.63 -11.35 8.51
C ASP A 21 15.52 -11.43 6.98
N HIS A 22 14.34 -11.16 6.43
CA HIS A 22 14.10 -11.19 4.99
C HIS A 22 14.28 -9.79 4.39
N PRO A 23 14.90 -9.65 3.19
CA PRO A 23 15.00 -8.37 2.48
C PRO A 23 13.64 -7.71 2.24
N PHE A 24 12.60 -8.53 2.10
CA PHE A 24 11.19 -8.10 2.08
C PHE A 24 10.56 -8.05 3.47
N GLY A 25 11.25 -7.41 4.40
CA GLY A 25 10.83 -7.28 5.80
C GLY A 25 9.73 -6.25 6.05
N PRO A 26 9.34 -6.06 7.33
CA PRO A 26 8.16 -5.30 7.72
C PRO A 26 8.27 -3.79 7.48
N LYS A 27 9.48 -3.25 7.39
CA LYS A 27 9.70 -1.79 7.34
C LYS A 27 9.41 -1.15 5.99
N ARG A 28 9.18 -1.95 4.93
CA ARG A 28 9.10 -1.44 3.55
C ARG A 28 7.89 -0.55 3.33
N PHE A 29 6.73 -0.97 3.83
CA PHE A 29 5.51 -0.19 3.69
C PHE A 29 5.62 1.12 4.46
N ASP A 30 6.01 1.05 5.73
CA ASP A 30 6.15 2.24 6.58
C ASP A 30 7.15 3.24 6.01
N ALA A 31 8.31 2.77 5.53
CA ALA A 31 9.30 3.64 4.89
C ALA A 31 8.76 4.37 3.64
N PHE A 32 7.94 3.70 2.83
CA PHE A 32 7.25 4.34 1.71
C PHE A 32 6.21 5.35 2.21
N TRP A 33 5.37 4.94 3.15
CA TRP A 33 4.23 5.73 3.63
C TRP A 33 4.68 6.99 4.35
N ASP A 34 5.70 6.90 5.20
CA ASP A 34 6.29 8.02 5.92
C ASP A 34 6.78 9.09 4.94
N GLU A 35 7.55 8.71 3.92
CA GLU A 35 8.05 9.66 2.92
C GLU A 35 6.92 10.22 2.03
N PHE A 36 5.93 9.38 1.69
CA PHE A 36 4.76 9.79 0.93
C PHE A 36 3.96 10.89 1.67
N CYS A 37 3.75 10.72 2.97
CA CYS A 37 3.12 11.71 3.85
C CYS A 37 4.02 12.93 4.10
N ASN A 38 5.33 12.76 4.26
CA ASN A 38 6.28 13.87 4.44
C ASN A 38 6.27 14.83 3.25
N ARG A 39 6.05 14.30 2.03
CA ARG A 39 5.86 15.10 0.81
C ARG A 39 4.46 15.70 0.68
N GLY A 40 3.54 15.38 1.57
CA GLY A 40 2.15 15.84 1.56
C GLY A 40 1.31 15.28 0.42
N LEU A 41 1.73 14.16 -0.19
CA LEU A 41 1.03 13.56 -1.33
C LEU A 41 -0.31 12.94 -0.93
N ASP A 42 -0.42 12.46 0.31
CA ASP A 42 -1.65 11.98 0.94
C ASP A 42 -2.78 13.03 0.94
N LYS A 43 -2.42 14.31 0.83
CA LYS A 43 -3.38 15.44 0.82
C LYS A 43 -3.80 15.84 -0.59
N THR A 44 -3.08 15.38 -1.61
CA THR A 44 -3.31 15.76 -3.01
C THR A 44 -3.94 14.65 -3.84
N ILE A 45 -3.90 13.40 -3.37
CA ILE A 45 -4.51 12.26 -4.03
C ILE A 45 -5.48 11.48 -3.15
N ALA A 46 -6.26 10.58 -3.75
CA ALA A 46 -7.11 9.67 -3.00
C ALA A 46 -6.27 8.56 -2.32
N VAL A 47 -6.54 8.29 -1.06
CA VAL A 47 -6.00 7.12 -0.34
C VAL A 47 -7.14 6.13 -0.18
N VAL A 48 -6.97 4.93 -0.71
CA VAL A 48 -8.02 3.90 -0.77
C VAL A 48 -7.56 2.68 0.01
N ASP A 49 -8.45 2.12 0.82
CA ASP A 49 -8.16 0.88 1.53
C ASP A 49 -7.95 -0.28 0.54
N PRO A 50 -6.96 -1.15 0.79
CA PRO A 50 -6.79 -2.37 0.01
C PRO A 50 -7.97 -3.32 0.24
N VAL A 51 -8.40 -4.00 -0.83
CA VAL A 51 -9.40 -5.08 -0.78
C VAL A 51 -8.75 -6.40 -1.19
N SER A 52 -9.28 -7.51 -0.68
CA SER A 52 -8.87 -8.84 -1.13
C SER A 52 -9.51 -9.16 -2.47
N SER A 53 -8.70 -9.68 -3.40
CA SER A 53 -9.17 -10.27 -4.65
C SER A 53 -9.70 -11.69 -4.38
N ASP A 54 -10.63 -12.17 -5.21
CA ASP A 54 -11.13 -13.54 -5.12
C ASP A 54 -10.23 -14.54 -5.86
N GLY A 55 -10.51 -15.84 -5.69
CA GLY A 55 -9.73 -16.90 -6.32
C GLY A 55 -9.86 -16.91 -7.85
N ASP A 56 -11.05 -16.63 -8.36
CA ASP A 56 -11.33 -16.64 -9.80
C ASP A 56 -10.56 -15.52 -10.51
N GLU A 57 -10.44 -14.34 -9.88
CA GLU A 57 -9.65 -13.21 -10.37
C GLU A 57 -8.13 -13.52 -10.38
N VAL A 58 -7.63 -14.19 -9.34
CA VAL A 58 -6.22 -14.56 -9.24
C VAL A 58 -5.85 -15.65 -10.24
N GLU A 59 -6.76 -16.59 -10.52
CA GLU A 59 -6.56 -17.71 -11.47
C GLU A 59 -6.72 -17.31 -12.95
N TYR A 60 -7.05 -16.06 -13.24
CA TYR A 60 -7.18 -15.58 -14.62
C TYR A 60 -5.83 -15.52 -15.38
N PHE A 61 -4.69 -15.53 -14.67
CA PHE A 61 -3.32 -15.52 -15.22
C PHE A 61 -2.42 -16.57 -14.57
#